data_AF-A0A6P2AAX1-F1
#
_entry.id   AF-A0A6P2AAX1-F1
#
_cell.length_a   1.000
_cell.length_b   1.000
_cell.length_c   1.000
_cell.angle_alpha   90.00
_cell.angle_beta   90.00
_cell.angle_gamma   90.00
#
_symmetry.space_group_name_H-M   'P 1'
#
loop_
_entity.id
_entity.type
_entity.pdbx_description
1 polymer ?
#
loop_
_entity_poly.entity_id
_entity_poly.type
_entity_poly.pdbx_seq_one_letter_code
_entity_poly.pdbx_strand_id
1 'polypeptide(L)'
;MSSLSHHNLIIPTAQEAEEARTLLSNLHGEQIHIQTESGVTFSLSATAITGLKNLLLQINQGNAISITLISAELTTDKAAELLNVSRPYLITLLEQGLKS
;
A
#
# COMPACT_ATOMS: atom_id res chain seq x y z
N MET A 1 12.95 10.33 -20.79
CA MET A 1 13.60 10.14 -19.48
C MET A 1 12.64 10.72 -18.45
N SER A 2 12.08 10.02 -17.48
CA SER A 2 12.34 8.70 -16.93
C SER A 2 11.01 8.11 -16.45
N SER A 3 10.86 6.81 -16.69
CA SER A 3 9.89 5.94 -16.02
C SER A 3 10.00 6.07 -14.50
N LEU A 4 8.89 6.07 -13.77
CA LEU A 4 8.75 5.53 -12.40
C LEU A 4 7.37 5.91 -11.79
N SER A 5 6.34 5.11 -12.08
CA SER A 5 5.14 4.96 -11.24
C SER A 5 4.50 3.60 -11.51
N HIS A 6 5.29 2.53 -11.36
CA HIS A 6 4.70 1.19 -11.24
C HIS A 6 4.01 1.14 -9.88
N HIS A 7 2.71 1.42 -9.86
CA HIS A 7 1.86 1.07 -8.72
C HIS A 7 1.98 -0.45 -8.55
N ASN A 8 2.62 -0.89 -7.47
CA ASN A 8 2.84 -2.30 -7.21
C ASN A 8 1.52 -2.91 -6.72
N LEU A 9 0.61 -3.15 -7.66
CA LEU A 9 -0.67 -3.79 -7.44
C LEU A 9 -0.40 -5.29 -7.27
N ILE A 10 -0.74 -5.82 -6.10
CA ILE A 10 -0.65 -7.23 -5.78
C ILE A 10 -2.06 -7.80 -5.88
N ILE A 11 -2.24 -8.83 -6.72
CA ILE A 11 -3.51 -9.54 -6.88
C ILE A 11 -3.33 -10.92 -6.24
N PRO A 12 -3.94 -11.16 -5.06
CA PRO A 12 -3.85 -12.45 -4.40
C PRO A 12 -4.45 -13.58 -5.24
N THR A 13 -3.76 -14.70 -5.28
CA THR A 13 -4.27 -15.98 -5.75
C THR A 13 -5.13 -16.65 -4.66
N ALA A 14 -5.93 -17.65 -5.05
CA ALA A 14 -6.71 -18.43 -4.09
C ALA A 14 -5.83 -19.19 -3.08
N GLN A 15 -4.63 -19.60 -3.49
CA GLN A 15 -3.66 -20.24 -2.59
C GLN A 15 -3.14 -19.26 -1.53
N GLU A 16 -2.76 -18.05 -1.93
CA GLU A 16 -2.29 -17.02 -1.00
C GLU A 16 -3.40 -16.58 -0.03
N ALA A 17 -4.66 -16.54 -0.46
CA ALA A 17 -5.80 -16.27 0.42
C ALA A 17 -5.95 -17.34 1.51
N GLU A 18 -5.79 -18.62 1.15
CA GLU A 18 -5.83 -19.76 2.08
C GLU A 18 -4.68 -19.71 3.09
N GLU A 19 -3.46 -19.44 2.61
CA GLU A 19 -2.28 -19.26 3.45
C GLU A 19 -2.47 -18.10 4.44
N ALA A 20 -2.99 -16.96 3.96
CA ALA A 20 -3.28 -15.81 4.80
C ALA A 20 -4.31 -16.13 5.90
N ARG A 21 -5.33 -16.95 5.61
CA ARG A 21 -6.28 -17.41 6.64
C ARG A 21 -5.59 -18.17 7.76
N THR A 22 -4.71 -19.11 7.39
CA THR A 22 -3.96 -19.93 8.34
C THR A 22 -3.01 -19.10 9.19
N LEU A 23 -2.37 -18.09 8.59
CA LEU A 23 -1.53 -17.16 9.32
C LEU A 23 -2.37 -16.32 10.30
N LEU A 24 -3.49 -15.74 9.87
CA LEU A 24 -4.36 -14.92 10.71
C LEU A 24 -4.84 -15.65 11.97
N SER A 25 -5.20 -16.93 11.87
CA SER A 25 -5.62 -17.74 13.01
C SER A 25 -4.50 -18.10 13.98
N ASN A 26 -3.24 -17.88 13.60
CA ASN A 26 -2.07 -18.14 14.45
C ASN A 26 -1.44 -16.84 14.99
N LEU A 27 -1.85 -15.68 14.47
CA LEU A 27 -1.34 -14.35 14.84
C LEU A 27 -1.99 -13.79 16.14
N HIS A 28 -2.05 -14.61 17.18
CA HIS A 28 -2.63 -14.25 18.49
C HIS A 28 -1.61 -13.74 19.52
N GLY A 29 -0.32 -13.64 19.17
CA GLY A 29 0.75 -13.20 20.08
C GLY A 29 0.99 -11.68 20.09
N GLU A 30 1.44 -11.16 21.24
CA GLU A 30 1.94 -9.78 21.41
C GLU A 30 3.31 -9.55 20.75
N GLN A 31 4.09 -10.61 20.52
CA GLN A 31 5.42 -10.53 19.92
C GLN A 31 5.51 -11.44 18.68
N ILE A 32 5.76 -10.81 17.53
CA ILE A 32 6.06 -11.52 16.27
C ILE A 32 7.55 -11.35 15.99
N HIS A 33 8.21 -12.48 15.74
CA HIS A 33 9.59 -12.52 15.30
C HIS A 33 9.65 -12.92 13.82
N ILE A 34 10.48 -12.22 13.05
CA ILE A 34 10.84 -12.64 11.69
C ILE A 34 12.24 -13.24 11.76
N GLN A 35 12.38 -14.44 11.22
CA GLN A 35 13.66 -15.09 11.01
C GLN A 35 14.00 -15.03 9.52
N THR A 36 15.17 -14.49 9.18
CA THR A 36 15.68 -14.51 7.82
C THR A 36 16.29 -15.87 7.49
N GLU A 37 16.47 -16.17 6.20
CA GLU A 37 17.19 -17.38 5.76
C GLU A 37 18.62 -17.46 6.31
N SER A 38 19.22 -16.31 6.62
CA SER A 38 20.54 -16.20 7.25
C SER A 38 20.53 -16.49 8.76
N GLY A 39 19.38 -16.79 9.35
CA GLY A 39 19.21 -17.07 10.79
C GLY A 39 19.09 -15.83 11.67
N VAL A 40 19.08 -14.62 11.10
CA VAL A 40 18.91 -13.39 11.88
C VAL A 40 17.45 -13.26 12.28
N THR A 41 17.21 -13.04 13.57
CA THR A 41 15.86 -12.86 14.12
C THR A 41 15.68 -11.44 14.63
N PHE A 42 14.58 -10.79 14.25
CA PHE A 42 14.20 -9.47 14.75
C PHE A 42 12.72 -9.41 15.11
N SER A 43 12.37 -8.56 16.07
CA SER A 43 10.98 -8.35 16.50
C SER A 43 10.30 -7.28 15.64
N LEU A 44 9.02 -7.50 15.36
CA LEU A 44 8.17 -6.47 14.76
C LEU A 44 7.65 -5.49 15.82
N SER A 45 7.56 -4.21 15.45
CA SER A 45 6.86 -3.22 16.27
C SER A 45 5.34 -3.46 16.25
N ALA A 46 4.63 -3.01 17.28
CA ALA A 46 3.16 -3.14 17.34
C ALA A 46 2.44 -2.54 16.11
N THR A 47 2.97 -1.44 15.56
CA THR A 47 2.46 -0.81 14.34
C THR A 47 2.66 -1.71 13.12
N ALA A 48 3.83 -2.33 12.97
CA ALA A 48 4.09 -3.26 11.86
C ALA A 48 3.22 -4.52 11.96
N ILE A 49 3.00 -5.04 13.17
CA ILE A 49 2.09 -6.16 13.42
C ILE A 49 0.66 -5.81 12.99
N THR A 50 0.17 -4.64 13.38
CA THR A 50 -1.16 -4.16 12.99
C THR A 50 -1.29 -4.02 11.47
N GLY A 51 -0.29 -3.41 10.83
CA GLY A 51 -0.25 -3.27 9.37
C GLY A 51 -0.26 -4.62 8.65
N LEU A 52 0.56 -5.57 9.12
CA LEU A 52 0.61 -6.92 8.56
C LEU A 52 -0.73 -7.67 8.73
N LYS A 53 -1.38 -7.56 9.90
CA LYS A 53 -2.71 -8.16 10.12
C LYS A 53 -3.74 -7.62 9.14
N ASN A 54 -3.76 -6.31 8.94
CA ASN A 54 -4.67 -5.67 7.97
C ASN A 54 -4.39 -6.13 6.55
N LEU A 55 -3.12 -6.23 6.17
CA LEU A 55 -2.70 -6.71 4.86
C LEU A 55 -3.13 -8.17 4.63
N LEU A 56 -2.84 -9.06 5.58
CA LEU A 56 -3.24 -10.47 5.50
C LEU A 56 -4.77 -10.63 5.45
N LEU A 57 -5.52 -9.77 6.13
CA LEU A 57 -6.99 -9.78 6.05
C LEU A 57 -7.48 -9.44 4.63
N GLN A 58 -6.85 -8.48 3.95
CA GLN A 58 -7.17 -8.18 2.56
C GLN A 58 -6.83 -9.35 1.62
N ILE A 59 -5.67 -10.00 1.84
CA ILE A 59 -5.26 -11.19 1.07
C ILE A 59 -6.26 -12.34 1.25
N ASN A 60 -6.63 -12.64 2.50
CA ASN A 60 -7.61 -13.70 2.83
C ASN A 60 -8.98 -13.47 2.16
N GLN A 61 -9.36 -12.20 1.94
CA GLN A 61 -10.60 -11.84 1.25
C GLN A 61 -10.48 -11.86 -0.28
N GLY A 62 -9.28 -12.08 -0.82
CA GLY A 62 -9.00 -12.00 -2.26
C GLY A 62 -8.99 -10.56 -2.80
N ASN A 63 -8.86 -9.56 -1.93
CA ASN A 63 -8.84 -8.17 -2.35
C ASN A 63 -7.48 -7.81 -2.96
N ALA A 64 -7.49 -7.09 -4.07
CA ALA A 64 -6.27 -6.53 -4.64
C ALA A 64 -5.68 -5.46 -3.70
N ILE A 65 -4.35 -5.45 -3.53
CA ILE A 65 -3.65 -4.62 -2.56
C ILE A 65 -2.69 -3.68 -3.29
N SER A 66 -2.67 -2.42 -2.87
CA SER A 66 -1.65 -1.46 -3.28
C SER A 66 -1.20 -0.67 -2.05
N ILE A 67 0.11 -0.45 -1.92
CA ILE A 67 0.69 0.38 -0.87
C ILE A 67 1.05 1.73 -1.48
N THR A 68 0.51 2.79 -0.89
CA THR A 68 0.79 4.18 -1.26
C THR A 68 1.27 4.97 -0.04
N LEU A 69 2.12 5.98 -0.26
CA LEU A 69 2.55 6.86 0.81
C LEU A 69 1.45 7.87 1.12
N ILE A 70 1.04 7.94 2.39
CA ILE A 70 0.04 8.91 2.88
C ILE A 70 0.52 10.36 2.63
N SER A 71 1.83 10.58 2.65
CA SER A 71 2.47 11.89 2.45
C SER A 71 3.12 12.04 1.08
N ALA A 72 2.85 11.16 0.11
CA ALA A 72 3.08 11.54 -1.27
C ALA A 72 2.10 12.68 -1.55
N GLU A 73 2.53 13.91 -1.32
CA GLU A 73 1.86 15.10 -1.84
C GLU A 73 1.41 14.75 -3.24
N LEU A 74 0.10 14.84 -3.48
CA LEU A 74 -0.42 14.66 -4.82
C LEU A 74 0.15 15.80 -5.63
N THR A 75 1.28 15.53 -6.29
CA THR A 75 1.89 16.52 -7.16
C THR A 75 0.87 16.85 -8.23
N THR A 76 0.81 18.11 -8.66
CA THR A 76 -0.08 18.53 -9.74
C THR A 76 0.10 17.69 -11.01
N ASP A 77 1.29 17.11 -11.19
CA ASP A 77 1.58 16.13 -12.22
C ASP A 77 0.75 14.84 -12.08
N LYS A 78 0.73 14.22 -10.89
CA LYS A 78 -0.06 13.01 -10.64
C LYS A 78 -1.56 13.28 -10.68
N ALA A 79 -2.01 14.42 -10.16
CA ALA A 79 -3.42 14.81 -10.24
C ALA A 79 -3.87 15.03 -11.70
N ALA A 80 -3.02 15.64 -12.53
CA ALA A 80 -3.34 15.89 -13.93
C ALA A 80 -3.40 14.59 -14.72
N GLU A 81 -2.50 13.64 -14.44
CA GLU A 81 -2.54 12.29 -15.01
C GLU A 81 -3.83 11.55 -14.64
N LEU A 82 -4.23 11.56 -13.35
CA LEU A 82 -5.47 10.91 -12.88
C LEU A 82 -6.74 11.52 -13.48
N LEU A 83 -6.74 12.83 -13.71
CA LEU A 83 -7.85 13.58 -14.30
C LEU A 83 -7.77 13.64 -15.84
N ASN A 84 -6.79 12.96 -16.43
CA ASN A 84 -6.53 12.91 -17.87
C ASN A 84 -6.48 14.30 -18.53
N VAL A 85 -5.86 15.25 -17.84
CA VAL A 85 -5.66 16.64 -18.27
C VAL A 85 -4.18 17.00 -18.26
N SER A 86 -3.82 18.13 -18.86
CA SER A 86 -2.44 18.63 -18.76
C SER A 86 -2.19 19.29 -17.40
N ARG A 87 -0.97 19.14 -16.87
CA ARG A 87 -0.55 19.80 -15.62
C ARG A 87 -0.77 21.32 -15.61
N PRO A 88 -0.45 22.08 -16.69
CA PRO A 88 -0.75 23.51 -16.72
C PRO A 88 -2.25 23.81 -16.59
N TYR A 89 -3.10 23.02 -17.24
CA TYR A 89 -4.55 23.18 -17.16
C TYR A 89 -5.08 22.93 -15.75
N LEU A 90 -4.61 21.87 -15.08
CA LEU A 90 -5.00 21.60 -13.71
C LEU A 90 -4.57 22.71 -12.74
N ILE A 91 -3.36 23.27 -12.91
CA ILE A 91 -2.90 24.40 -12.09
C ILE A 91 -3.83 25.60 -12.23
N THR A 92 -4.24 25.93 -13.46
CA THR A 92 -5.19 27.03 -13.71
C THR A 92 -6.53 26.81 -13.02
N LEU A 93 -7.07 25.58 -13.04
CA LEU A 93 -8.32 25.26 -12.34
C LEU A 93 -8.19 25.44 -10.81
N LEU A 94 -7.06 25.04 -10.23
CA LEU A 94 -6.78 25.21 -8.81
C LEU A 94 -6.65 26.69 -8.43
N GLU A 95 -5.96 27.50 -9.24
CA GLU A 95 -5.81 28.95 -9.05
C GLU A 95 -7.15 29.71 -9.14
N GLN A 96 -8.07 29.23 -9.98
CA GLN A 96 -9.40 29.81 -10.12
C GLN A 96 -10.28 29.52 -8.90
N GLY A 97 -10.21 28.31 -8.34
CA GLY A 97 -10.96 27.93 -7.13
C GLY A 97 -10.40 28.55 -5.83
N LEU A 98 -9.11 28.90 -5.78
CA LEU A 98 -8.50 29.58 -4.63
C LEU A 98 -8.91 31.05 -4.50
N LYS A 99 -9.51 31.64 -5.54
CA LYS A 99 -9.95 33.05 -5.59
C LYS A 99 -11.45 33.24 -5.27
N SER A 100 -12.12 32.20 -4.80
CA SER A 100 -13.52 32.17 -4.37
C SER A 100 -13.63 31.99 -2.86
#